data_AF-A0A8S4S570-F1
#
_entry.id   AF-A0A8S4S570-F1
#
_cell.length_a   1.000
_cell.length_b   1.000
_cell.length_c   1.000
_cell.angle_alpha   90.00
_cell.angle_beta   90.00
_cell.angle_gamma   90.00
#
_symmetry.space_group_name_H-M   'P 1'
#
loop_
_entity.id
_entity.type
_entity.pdbx_description
1 polymer ?
#
loop_
_entity_poly.entity_id
_entity_poly.type
_entity_poly.pdbx_seq_one_letter_code
_entity_poly.pdbx_strand_id
1 'polypeptide(L)'
;MPRLLLLKVGLVRFVVYFITNKVTDAESDLLPYAERIFDMSGGDQTETSDKPKCLWSLFYNVKDTSATVRDGVDSVHVCAGPDSGLDFDRAVHQAEEIFKKICPGQEFLPRAPNPEEIVFEDDATPGPEFQREEEDAEGDKE
;
A
#
# COMPACT_ATOMS: atom_id res chain seq x y z
N MET A 1 9.18 -15.39 0.55
CA MET A 1 9.69 -14.45 1.61
C MET A 1 10.44 -13.29 0.97
N PRO A 2 9.72 -12.26 0.48
CA PRO A 2 10.33 -11.10 -0.17
C PRO A 2 11.17 -10.31 0.82
N ARG A 3 12.29 -9.82 0.31
CA ARG A 3 13.17 -8.85 0.99
C ARG A 3 13.15 -7.60 0.16
N LEU A 4 13.54 -6.49 0.76
CA LEU A 4 13.54 -5.23 0.04
C LEU A 4 14.79 -4.49 0.43
N LEU A 5 15.68 -4.30 -0.54
CA LEU A 5 16.72 -3.28 -0.47
C LEU A 5 16.16 -2.01 -1.08
N LEU A 6 16.14 -0.90 -0.33
CA LEU A 6 15.79 0.42 -0.85
C LEU A 6 17.07 1.24 -1.04
N LEU A 7 17.43 1.58 -2.28
CA LEU A 7 18.60 2.39 -2.57
C LEU A 7 18.22 3.78 -3.06
N LYS A 8 18.66 4.83 -2.38
CA LYS A 8 18.66 6.20 -2.92
C LYS A 8 20.01 6.46 -3.59
N VAL A 9 20.04 6.88 -4.86
CA VAL A 9 21.28 7.04 -5.67
C VAL A 9 21.44 8.49 -6.17
N GLY A 10 22.67 8.95 -6.46
CA GLY A 10 23.03 10.35 -6.79
C GLY A 10 22.71 10.87 -8.21
N LEU A 11 22.84 12.21 -8.36
CA LEU A 11 22.46 13.17 -9.42
C LEU A 11 21.02 13.10 -9.98
N VAL A 12 20.48 11.91 -10.22
CA VAL A 12 19.05 11.65 -10.39
C VAL A 12 18.67 10.63 -9.31
N ARG A 13 17.74 11.00 -8.43
CA ARG A 13 17.41 10.19 -7.26
C ARG A 13 16.54 9.00 -7.65
N PHE A 14 17.17 7.85 -7.82
CA PHE A 14 16.44 6.58 -8.01
C PHE A 14 16.11 5.93 -6.67
N VAL A 15 15.07 5.10 -6.71
CA VAL A 15 14.72 4.15 -5.68
C VAL A 15 14.79 2.77 -6.32
N VAL A 16 15.74 1.95 -5.88
CA VAL A 16 15.91 0.58 -6.40
C VAL A 16 15.44 -0.41 -5.36
N TYR A 17 14.70 -1.43 -5.80
CA TYR A 17 14.12 -2.49 -4.99
C TYR A 17 14.73 -3.85 -5.35
N PHE A 18 15.23 -4.59 -4.37
CA PHE A 18 15.69 -5.98 -4.54
C PHE A 18 14.79 -6.93 -3.78
N ILE A 19 14.23 -7.92 -4.47
CA ILE A 19 13.35 -8.94 -3.88
C ILE A 19 13.90 -10.33 -4.18
N THR A 20 13.99 -11.16 -3.15
CA THR A 20 14.38 -12.58 -3.28
C THR A 20 13.67 -13.42 -2.23
N ASN A 21 13.62 -14.73 -2.43
CA ASN A 21 13.19 -15.67 -1.40
C ASN A 21 14.29 -15.86 -0.35
N LYS A 22 13.88 -15.83 0.94
CA LYS A 22 14.78 -16.04 2.09
C LYS A 22 15.51 -17.38 2.03
N VAL A 23 16.83 -17.31 2.17
CA VAL A 23 17.70 -18.42 2.58
C VAL A 23 18.13 -18.21 4.04
N THR A 24 18.82 -17.10 4.39
CA THR A 24 19.24 -16.78 5.77
C THR A 24 18.61 -15.49 6.31
N ASP A 25 19.16 -14.31 6.06
CA ASP A 25 18.66 -12.99 6.51
C ASP A 25 18.85 -11.92 5.42
N ALA A 26 18.01 -10.87 5.43
CA ALA A 26 17.86 -9.91 4.33
C ALA A 26 19.18 -9.40 3.76
N GLU A 27 20.12 -9.10 4.65
CA GLU A 27 21.43 -8.55 4.34
C GLU A 27 22.31 -9.62 3.69
N SER A 28 22.45 -10.79 4.31
CA SER A 28 23.27 -11.89 3.79
C SER A 28 22.90 -12.32 2.36
N ASP A 29 21.61 -12.38 2.02
CA ASP A 29 21.20 -12.85 0.68
C ASP A 29 21.30 -11.75 -0.40
N LEU A 30 21.24 -10.46 -0.04
CA LEU A 30 21.12 -9.37 -1.01
C LEU A 30 22.36 -8.49 -1.13
N LEU A 31 23.11 -8.29 -0.05
CA LEU A 31 24.30 -7.44 -0.04
C LEU A 31 25.33 -7.83 -1.11
N PRO A 32 25.64 -9.13 -1.35
CA PRO A 32 26.61 -9.51 -2.38
C PRO A 32 26.20 -9.09 -3.80
N TYR A 33 24.89 -8.95 -4.06
CA TYR A 33 24.38 -8.47 -5.35
C TYR A 33 24.33 -6.94 -5.40
N ALA A 34 23.99 -6.29 -4.27
CA ALA A 34 24.04 -4.84 -4.15
C ALA A 34 25.46 -4.31 -4.40
N GLU A 35 26.48 -4.92 -3.80
CA GLU A 35 27.90 -4.55 -3.97
C GLU A 35 28.42 -4.75 -5.41
N ARG A 36 27.79 -5.63 -6.19
CA ARG A 36 28.14 -5.81 -7.62
C ARG A 36 27.63 -4.64 -8.47
N ILE A 37 26.50 -4.05 -8.09
CA ILE A 37 25.79 -3.05 -8.89
C ILE A 37 26.11 -1.63 -8.41
N PHE A 38 26.26 -1.45 -7.09
CA PHE A 38 26.42 -0.15 -6.44
C PHE A 38 27.73 -0.06 -5.67
N ASP A 39 28.22 1.16 -5.53
CA ASP A 39 29.20 1.50 -4.51
C ASP A 39 28.47 1.68 -3.17
N MET A 40 28.68 0.73 -2.24
CA MET A 40 28.04 0.67 -0.92
C MET A 40 28.82 1.41 0.17
N SER A 41 29.91 2.14 -0.17
CA SER A 41 30.80 2.81 0.78
C SER A 41 30.14 3.88 1.67
N GLY A 42 28.96 4.39 1.29
CA GLY A 42 28.16 5.29 2.10
C GLY A 42 28.83 6.64 2.36
N GLY A 43 28.52 7.64 1.54
CA GLY A 43 29.01 9.01 1.76
C GLY A 43 30.42 9.30 1.24
N ASP A 44 30.64 10.58 0.95
CA ASP A 44 31.76 11.24 0.24
C ASP A 44 31.99 10.85 -1.24
N GLN A 45 31.73 11.80 -2.15
CA GLN A 45 31.87 11.63 -3.61
C GLN A 45 33.33 11.73 -4.08
N THR A 46 34.29 11.63 -3.16
CA THR A 46 35.71 11.85 -3.41
C THR A 46 36.36 10.64 -4.09
N GLU A 47 35.83 9.43 -3.88
CA GLU A 47 36.28 8.24 -4.57
C GLU A 47 35.54 8.07 -5.91
N THR A 48 36.32 7.98 -6.99
CA THR A 48 35.81 7.77 -8.34
C THR A 48 35.57 6.27 -8.55
N SER A 49 34.33 5.85 -8.43
CA SER A 49 33.86 4.52 -8.78
C SER A 49 33.01 4.58 -10.05
N ASP A 50 33.15 3.58 -10.93
CA ASP A 50 32.29 3.43 -12.11
C ASP A 50 30.86 3.00 -11.75
N LYS A 51 30.61 2.61 -10.49
CA LYS A 51 29.29 2.19 -10.01
C LYS A 51 28.48 3.36 -9.46
N PRO A 52 27.15 3.37 -9.62
CA PRO A 52 26.30 4.34 -8.95
C PRO A 52 26.43 4.26 -7.42
N LYS A 53 26.49 5.40 -6.75
CA LYS A 53 26.71 5.49 -5.31
C LYS A 53 25.44 5.26 -4.50
N CYS A 54 25.49 4.34 -3.54
CA CYS A 54 24.45 4.13 -2.53
C CYS A 54 24.48 5.28 -1.51
N LEU A 55 23.38 6.03 -1.40
CA LEU A 55 23.22 7.07 -0.37
C LEU A 55 22.58 6.52 0.90
N TRP A 56 21.73 5.50 0.77
CA TRP A 56 21.04 4.85 1.86
C TRP A 56 20.60 3.45 1.45
N SER A 57 20.66 2.51 2.39
CA SER A 57 20.22 1.13 2.24
C SER A 57 19.46 0.65 3.47
N LEU A 58 18.42 -0.14 3.26
CA LEU A 58 17.69 -0.85 4.31
C LEU A 58 17.55 -2.30 3.89
N PHE A 59 17.83 -3.22 4.81
CA PHE A 59 17.61 -4.65 4.63
C PHE A 59 16.62 -5.13 5.68
N TYR A 60 15.53 -5.76 5.26
CA TYR A 60 14.57 -6.35 6.19
C TYR A 60 13.89 -7.59 5.61
N ASN A 61 13.43 -8.44 6.53
CA ASN A 61 12.70 -9.66 6.19
C ASN A 61 11.20 -9.42 6.39
N VAL A 62 10.40 -9.72 5.36
CA VAL A 62 8.94 -9.77 5.49
C VAL A 62 8.52 -11.19 5.80
N LYS A 63 7.71 -11.37 6.84
CA LYS A 63 7.10 -12.66 7.16
C LYS A 63 6.09 -13.00 6.06
N ASP A 64 6.29 -14.15 5.44
CA ASP A 64 5.36 -14.70 4.48
C ASP A 64 4.11 -15.21 5.22
N THR A 65 2.97 -14.56 4.98
CA THR A 65 1.66 -14.95 5.49
C THR A 65 0.75 -15.42 4.36
N SER A 66 1.32 -15.80 3.22
CA SER A 66 0.58 -16.29 2.05
C SER A 66 0.02 -17.71 2.22
N ALA A 67 0.50 -18.45 3.23
CA ALA A 67 -0.07 -19.74 3.59
C ALA A 67 -1.57 -19.59 3.92
N THR A 68 -2.38 -20.53 3.43
CA THR A 68 -3.84 -20.50 3.60
C THR A 68 -4.20 -20.49 5.08
N VAL A 69 -4.69 -19.36 5.58
CA VAL A 69 -5.32 -19.27 6.91
C VAL A 69 -6.82 -19.46 6.70
N ARG A 70 -7.42 -20.39 7.44
CA ARG A 70 -8.87 -20.61 7.40
C ARG A 70 -9.57 -19.52 8.21
N ASP A 71 -10.70 -19.06 7.68
CA ASP A 71 -11.63 -18.20 8.42
C ASP A 71 -12.04 -18.94 9.71
N GLY A 72 -11.86 -18.29 10.87
CA GLY A 72 -12.15 -18.90 12.17
C GLY A 72 -13.63 -18.91 12.54
N VAL A 73 -14.40 -17.98 11.94
CA VAL A 73 -15.85 -17.78 12.11
C VAL A 73 -16.39 -17.08 10.85
N ASP A 74 -17.65 -17.33 10.50
CA ASP A 74 -18.25 -16.95 9.21
C ASP A 74 -18.22 -15.44 8.89
N SER A 75 -18.25 -14.59 9.92
CA SER A 75 -18.24 -13.12 9.75
C SER A 75 -16.85 -12.49 9.77
N VAL A 76 -15.79 -13.29 9.84
CA VAL A 76 -14.40 -12.81 9.86
C VAL A 76 -13.63 -13.46 8.73
N HIS A 77 -13.17 -12.64 7.79
CA HIS A 77 -12.36 -13.09 6.66
C HIS A 77 -10.90 -12.75 6.88
N VAL A 78 -10.03 -13.75 6.77
CA VAL A 78 -8.58 -13.56 6.94
C VAL A 78 -7.92 -13.28 5.60
N CYS A 79 -7.31 -12.10 5.48
CA CYS A 79 -6.49 -11.73 4.32
C CYS A 79 -5.03 -12.13 4.55
N ALA A 80 -4.39 -12.60 3.49
CA ALA A 80 -2.96 -12.86 3.52
C ALA A 80 -2.18 -11.57 3.23
N GLY A 81 -0.94 -11.54 3.73
CA GLY A 81 0.01 -10.49 3.37
C GLY A 81 0.61 -10.70 1.98
N PRO A 82 1.57 -9.83 1.61
CA PRO A 82 2.28 -9.93 0.34
C PRO A 82 3.04 -11.26 0.26
N ASP A 83 3.00 -11.88 -0.92
CA ASP A 83 3.79 -13.06 -1.24
C ASP A 83 5.11 -12.64 -1.91
N SER A 84 5.84 -13.60 -2.47
CA SER A 84 7.04 -13.34 -3.28
C SER A 84 6.75 -13.21 -4.78
N GLY A 85 5.48 -13.04 -5.17
CA GLY A 85 5.09 -12.74 -6.53
C GLY A 85 5.58 -11.36 -6.97
N LEU A 86 5.70 -11.15 -8.27
CA LEU A 86 6.03 -9.83 -8.85
C LEU A 86 4.78 -9.01 -9.17
N ASP A 87 3.63 -9.68 -9.24
CA ASP A 87 2.33 -9.10 -9.56
C ASP A 87 1.39 -9.11 -8.34
N PHE A 88 0.14 -8.74 -8.57
CA PHE A 88 -0.90 -8.70 -7.55
C PHE A 88 -1.97 -9.78 -7.73
N ASP A 89 -1.73 -10.78 -8.58
CA ASP A 89 -2.77 -11.73 -8.98
C ASP A 89 -3.35 -12.42 -7.76
N ARG A 90 -2.51 -12.92 -6.86
CA ARG A 90 -2.96 -13.60 -5.64
C ARG A 90 -3.83 -12.70 -4.75
N ALA A 91 -3.47 -11.42 -4.61
CA ALA A 91 -4.22 -10.48 -3.79
C ALA A 91 -5.58 -10.15 -4.41
N VAL A 92 -5.62 -9.97 -5.74
CA VAL A 92 -6.86 -9.71 -6.49
C VAL A 92 -7.79 -10.92 -6.39
N HIS A 93 -7.29 -12.13 -6.62
CA HIS A 93 -8.08 -13.35 -6.50
C HIS A 93 -8.62 -13.54 -5.08
N GLN A 94 -7.81 -13.33 -4.04
CA GLN A 94 -8.28 -13.43 -2.65
C GLN A 94 -9.37 -12.40 -2.35
N ALA A 95 -9.21 -11.16 -2.82
CA ALA A 95 -10.20 -10.11 -2.64
C ALA A 95 -11.53 -10.46 -3.33
N GLU A 96 -11.48 -11.02 -4.55
CA GLU A 96 -12.66 -11.46 -5.28
C GLU A 96 -13.38 -12.62 -4.56
N GLU A 97 -12.65 -13.62 -4.06
CA GLU A 97 -13.24 -14.72 -3.30
C GLU A 97 -13.95 -14.23 -2.03
N ILE A 98 -13.32 -13.32 -1.28
CA ILE A 98 -13.93 -12.72 -0.08
C ILE A 98 -15.15 -11.88 -0.46
N PHE A 99 -15.05 -11.06 -1.51
CA PHE A 99 -16.17 -10.25 -1.99
C PHE A 99 -17.39 -11.10 -2.33
N LYS A 100 -17.21 -12.22 -3.05
CA LYS A 100 -18.30 -13.12 -3.41
C LYS A 100 -18.95 -13.81 -2.21
N LYS A 101 -18.23 -14.00 -1.10
CA LYS A 101 -18.80 -14.48 0.17
C LYS A 101 -19.67 -13.42 0.83
N ILE A 102 -19.24 -12.16 0.83
CA ILE A 102 -19.94 -11.05 1.50
C ILE A 102 -21.14 -10.56 0.67
N CYS A 103 -20.96 -10.45 -0.66
CA CYS A 103 -21.91 -9.86 -1.60
C CYS A 103 -22.27 -10.88 -2.71
N PRO A 104 -23.00 -11.96 -2.39
CA PRO A 104 -23.29 -13.01 -3.37
C PRO A 104 -24.09 -12.46 -4.56
N GLY A 105 -23.65 -12.82 -5.77
CA GLY A 105 -24.30 -12.45 -7.03
C GLY A 105 -23.99 -11.02 -7.52
N GLN A 106 -23.21 -10.23 -6.79
CA GLN A 106 -22.73 -8.93 -7.24
C GLN A 106 -21.48 -9.08 -8.13
N GLU A 107 -21.30 -8.14 -9.06
CA GLU A 107 -20.09 -8.06 -9.89
C GLU A 107 -18.90 -7.55 -9.05
N PHE A 108 -17.72 -8.14 -9.25
CA PHE A 108 -16.50 -7.70 -8.58
C PHE A 108 -15.86 -6.55 -9.34
N LEU A 109 -15.65 -5.41 -8.66
CA LEU A 109 -15.10 -4.17 -9.23
C LEU A 109 -15.84 -3.66 -10.48
N PRO A 110 -17.17 -3.42 -10.39
CA PRO A 110 -17.91 -2.83 -11.50
C PRO A 110 -17.39 -1.43 -11.81
N ARG A 111 -17.50 -1.01 -13.07
CA ARG A 111 -17.14 0.35 -13.47
C ARG A 111 -17.98 1.35 -12.67
N ALA A 112 -17.31 2.33 -12.05
CA ALA A 112 -18.03 3.45 -11.46
C ALA A 112 -18.84 4.20 -12.55
N PRO A 113 -20.10 4.58 -12.27
CA PRO A 113 -20.90 5.35 -13.22
C PRO A 113 -20.16 6.66 -13.55
N ASN A 114 -20.21 7.08 -14.83
CA ASN A 114 -19.56 8.31 -15.26
C ASN A 114 -20.24 9.50 -14.57
N PRO A 115 -19.52 10.48 -13.99
CA PRO A 115 -20.13 11.65 -13.34
C PRO A 115 -21.13 12.39 -14.23
N GLU A 116 -20.93 12.41 -15.54
CA GLU A 116 -21.86 13.04 -16.50
C GLU A 116 -23.16 12.25 -16.73
N GLU A 117 -23.18 10.96 -16.36
CA GLU A 117 -24.37 10.10 -16.42
C GLU A 117 -25.22 10.20 -15.14
N ILE A 118 -24.71 10.88 -14.10
CA ILE A 118 -25.43 11.09 -12.85
C ILE A 118 -26.46 12.21 -13.07
N VAL A 119 -27.74 11.83 -13.16
CA VAL A 119 -28.84 12.80 -13.18
C VAL A 119 -28.96 13.40 -11.78
N PHE A 120 -28.54 14.67 -11.63
CA PHE A 120 -28.90 15.46 -10.46
C PHE A 120 -30.35 15.90 -10.65
N GLU A 121 -31.28 15.41 -9.83
CA GLU A 121 -32.56 16.08 -9.71
C GLU A 121 -32.27 17.47 -9.09
N ASP A 122 -32.38 18.52 -9.90
CA ASP A 122 -32.29 19.93 -9.47
C ASP A 122 -33.39 20.32 -8.44
N ASP A 123 -34.17 19.35 -7.97
CA ASP A 123 -35.25 19.51 -7.00
C ASP A 123 -35.05 18.57 -5.80
N ALA A 124 -33.79 18.41 -5.36
CA ALA A 124 -33.53 17.96 -4.00
C ALA A 124 -34.29 18.89 -3.05
N THR A 125 -35.44 18.43 -2.55
CA THR A 125 -36.05 18.99 -1.35
C THR A 125 -34.92 19.19 -0.35
N PRO A 126 -34.72 20.43 0.15
CA PRO A 126 -33.70 20.68 1.14
C PRO A 126 -33.88 19.64 2.24
N GLY A 127 -32.79 18.93 2.58
CA GLY A 127 -32.79 18.12 3.80
C GLY A 127 -33.35 18.93 4.97
N PRO A 128 -33.89 18.28 6.01
CA PRO A 128 -34.59 18.97 7.09
C PRO A 128 -33.79 20.19 7.54
N GLU A 129 -34.45 21.36 7.58
CA GLU A 129 -33.81 22.61 8.00
C GLU A 129 -33.07 22.36 9.30
N PHE A 130 -31.77 22.63 9.28
CA PHE A 130 -30.97 22.61 10.50
C PHE A 130 -31.46 23.76 11.37
N GLN A 131 -32.36 23.46 12.31
CA GLN A 131 -32.79 24.40 13.33
C GLN A 131 -31.55 24.75 14.17
N ARG A 132 -30.95 25.91 13.86
CA ARG A 132 -30.08 26.57 14.82
C ARG A 132 -30.99 27.01 15.95
N GLU A 133 -30.91 26.34 17.08
CA GLU A 133 -31.43 26.86 18.33
C GLU A 133 -30.82 28.26 18.50
N GLU A 134 -31.68 29.28 18.48
CA GLU A 134 -31.29 30.65 18.79
C GLU A 134 -30.88 30.67 20.26
N GLU A 135 -29.56 30.69 20.51
CA GLU A 135 -28.98 30.98 21.82
C GLU A 135 -29.49 32.36 22.29
N ASP A 136 -30.42 32.32 23.24
CA ASP A 136 -30.57 33.23 24.37
C ASP A 136 -30.16 34.68 24.15
N ALA A 137 -31.01 35.44 23.45
CA ALA A 137 -31.08 36.88 23.67
C ALA A 137 -31.86 37.17 24.96
N GLU A 138 -31.27 36.88 26.12
CA GLU A 138 -31.73 37.48 27.39
C GLU A 138 -30.88 38.72 27.69
N GLY A 139 -31.58 39.86 27.68
CA GLY A 139 -30.99 41.18 27.61
C GLY A 139 -30.31 41.61 28.90
N ASP A 140 -29.08 42.08 28.75
CA ASP A 140 -28.46 43.02 29.65
C ASP A 140 -29.01 44.43 29.36
N LYS A 141 -30.02 44.88 30.12
CA LYS A 141 -30.32 46.31 30.35
C LYS A 141 -31.01 46.57 31.70
N GLU A 142 -30.24 47.27 32.55
CA GLU A 142 -30.59 48.16 33.68
C GLU A 142 -30.71 47.57 35.08
#